data_AF-A0A9E2LM25-F1
#
_entry.id   AF-A0A9E2LM25-F1
#
_cell.length_a   1.000
_cell.length_b   1.000
_cell.length_c   1.000
_cell.angle_alpha   90.00
_cell.angle_beta   90.00
_cell.angle_gamma   90.00
#
_symmetry.space_group_name_H-M   'P 1'
#
loop_
_entity.id
_entity.type
_entity.pdbx_description
1 polymer ?
#
loop_
_entity_poly.entity_id
_entity_poly.type
_entity_poly.pdbx_seq_one_letter_code
_entity_poly.pdbx_strand_id
1 'polypeptide(L)'
;GMNKDFPPRVYFNNFNDCSLNIMVIVWYHPPNYWDCQAWIQKTCLEIMREFEKEGIEFAFPTQTVYLANDEKRQLKLQLLSGENIQKV
;
A
#
# COMPACT_ATOMS: atom_id res chain seq x y z
N GLY A 1 24.60 1.71 16.91
CA GLY A 1 24.78 2.95 16.13
C GLY A 1 24.97 2.68 14.64
N MET A 2 24.88 3.73 13.81
CA MET A 2 25.10 3.59 12.36
C MET A 2 26.60 3.69 12.05
N ASN A 3 27.13 2.75 11.26
CA ASN A 3 28.50 2.82 10.77
C ASN A 3 28.58 3.84 9.61
N LYS A 4 29.57 4.75 9.64
CA LYS A 4 29.77 5.77 8.60
C LYS A 4 30.07 5.18 7.22
N ASP A 5 30.65 3.98 7.18
CA ASP A 5 30.96 3.28 5.92
C ASP A 5 29.69 2.72 5.25
N PHE A 6 28.58 2.62 6.00
CA PHE A 6 27.31 2.09 5.54
C PHE A 6 26.17 3.10 5.79
N PRO A 7 26.16 4.23 5.05
CA PRO A 7 25.16 5.25 5.22
C PRO A 7 23.76 4.74 4.85
N PRO A 8 22.69 5.21 5.52
CA PRO A 8 21.33 4.86 5.16
C PRO A 8 21.01 5.31 3.73
N ARG A 9 20.17 4.54 3.04
CA ARG A 9 19.74 4.84 1.67
C ARG A 9 18.21 4.90 1.62
N VAL A 10 17.68 5.92 0.96
CA VAL A 10 16.23 6.16 0.83
C VAL A 10 15.91 6.45 -0.63
N TYR A 11 14.96 5.71 -1.21
CA TYR A 11 14.55 5.87 -2.61
C TYR A 11 13.05 5.69 -2.76
N PHE A 12 12.41 6.50 -3.60
CA PHE A 12 11.14 6.12 -4.20
C PHE A 12 11.41 5.02 -5.22
N ASN A 13 10.97 3.79 -4.94
CA ASN A 13 11.44 2.61 -5.67
C ASN A 13 10.39 2.01 -6.61
N ASN A 14 9.09 2.20 -6.35
CA ASN A 14 8.06 1.61 -7.20
C ASN A 14 6.68 2.28 -7.05
N PHE A 15 5.91 2.20 -8.14
CA PHE A 15 4.45 2.36 -8.13
C PHE A 15 3.81 0.99 -7.94
N ASN A 16 2.97 0.83 -6.93
CA ASN A 16 2.24 -0.40 -6.63
C ASN A 16 0.74 -0.21 -6.90
N ASP A 17 -0.03 -1.29 -6.94
CA ASP A 17 -1.45 -1.29 -7.30
C ASP A 17 -2.31 -0.29 -6.49
N CYS A 18 -1.92 -0.04 -5.24
CA CYS A 18 -2.60 0.87 -4.33
C CYS A 18 -1.64 1.74 -3.49
N SER A 19 -0.34 1.80 -3.83
CA SER A 19 0.62 2.57 -3.02
C SER A 19 1.81 3.14 -3.81
N LEU A 20 2.38 4.22 -3.28
CA LEU A 20 3.64 4.81 -3.70
C LEU A 20 4.73 4.39 -2.71
N ASN A 21 5.72 3.60 -3.15
CA ASN A 21 6.66 2.97 -2.21
C ASN A 21 7.95 3.77 -2.05
N ILE A 22 8.29 4.07 -0.80
CA ILE A 22 9.61 4.58 -0.39
C ILE A 22 10.36 3.42 0.29
N MET A 23 11.50 3.04 -0.27
CA MET A 23 12.40 2.02 0.26
C MET A 23 13.48 2.68 1.13
N VAL A 24 13.63 2.16 2.36
CA VAL A 24 14.64 2.60 3.33
C VAL A 24 15.55 1.43 3.66
N ILE A 25 16.85 1.59 3.44
CA ILE A 25 17.88 0.57 3.72
C ILE A 25 18.85 1.14 4.75
N VAL A 26 19.08 0.40 5.84
CA VAL A 26 19.88 0.83 6.98
C VAL A 26 20.74 -0.31 7.51
N TRP A 27 21.90 0.03 8.07
CA TRP A 27 22.84 -0.93 8.66
C TRP A 27 23.04 -0.59 10.14
N TYR A 28 22.63 -1.52 11.02
CA TYR A 28 22.75 -1.35 12.46
C TYR A 28 24.04 -2.01 13.00
N HIS A 29 24.81 -1.29 13.82
CA HIS A 29 26.07 -1.80 14.39
C HIS A 29 26.32 -1.28 15.83
N PRO A 30 26.67 -2.10 16.83
CA PRO A 30 26.97 -3.53 16.77
C PRO A 30 25.73 -4.38 16.49
N PRO A 31 25.88 -5.65 16.07
CA PRO A 31 24.78 -6.54 15.72
C PRO A 31 24.04 -7.09 16.96
N ASN A 32 23.66 -6.22 17.89
CA ASN A 32 22.75 -6.57 18.97
C ASN A 32 21.31 -6.55 18.45
N TYR A 33 20.66 -7.71 18.48
CA TYR A 33 19.32 -7.88 17.95
C TYR A 33 18.28 -6.99 18.64
N TRP A 34 18.26 -6.97 19.98
CA TRP A 34 17.23 -6.25 20.74
C TRP A 34 17.40 -4.74 20.63
N ASP A 35 18.64 -4.26 20.64
CA ASP A 35 18.92 -2.83 20.45
C ASP A 35 18.58 -2.38 19.02
N CYS A 36 18.81 -3.25 18.02
CA CYS A 36 18.39 -3.01 16.64
C CYS A 36 16.87 -2.90 16.53
N GLN A 37 16.13 -3.83 17.12
CA GLN A 37 14.66 -3.80 17.10
C GLN A 37 14.08 -2.58 17.81
N ALA A 38 14.64 -2.20 18.97
CA ALA A 38 14.23 -0.99 19.68
C ALA A 38 14.46 0.26 18.83
N TRP A 39 15.59 0.32 18.11
CA TRP A 39 15.90 1.42 17.21
C TRP A 39 14.98 1.44 15.98
N ILE A 40 14.68 0.29 15.37
CA ILE A 40 13.73 0.18 14.25
C ILE A 40 12.36 0.69 14.69
N GLN A 41 11.83 0.18 15.82
CA GLN A 41 10.53 0.61 16.34
C GLN A 41 10.48 2.12 16.56
N LYS A 42 11.49 2.68 17.24
CA LYS A 42 11.56 4.12 17.50
C LYS A 42 11.55 4.91 16.19
N THR A 43 12.38 4.52 15.23
CA THR A 43 12.53 5.22 13.95
C THR A 43 11.25 5.16 13.12
N CYS A 44 10.60 3.99 13.02
CA CYS A 44 9.33 3.84 12.30
C CYS A 44 8.22 4.70 12.92
N LEU A 45 8.13 4.77 14.26
CA LEU A 45 7.15 5.61 14.94
C LEU A 45 7.43 7.11 14.75
N GLU A 46 8.70 7.51 14.69
CA GLU A 46 9.08 8.89 14.37
C GLU A 46 8.68 9.26 12.94
N ILE A 47 9.00 8.40 11.96
CA ILE A 47 8.60 8.59 10.55
C ILE A 47 7.08 8.73 10.44
N MET A 48 6.33 7.85 11.10
CA MET A 48 4.87 7.89 11.10
C MET A 48 4.33 9.24 11.63
N ARG A 49 4.87 9.73 12.74
CA ARG A 49 4.45 11.02 13.33
C ARG A 49 4.81 12.21 12.44
N GLU A 50 5.97 12.21 11.79
CA GLU A 50 6.36 13.30 10.90
C GLU A 50 5.49 13.29 9.62
N PHE A 51 5.15 12.12 9.07
CA PHE A 51 4.19 12.05 7.97
C PHE A 51 2.79 12.52 8.37
N GLU A 52 2.31 12.14 9.56
CA GLU A 52 1.02 12.60 10.07
C GLU A 52 0.97 14.14 10.21
N LYS A 53 2.05 14.76 10.72
CA LYS A 53 2.15 16.23 10.83
C LYS A 53 2.08 16.94 9.48
N GLU A 54 2.66 16.35 8.44
CA GLU A 54 2.65 16.88 7.08
C GLU A 54 1.36 16.51 6.30
N GLY A 55 0.40 15.83 6.95
CA GLY A 55 -0.85 15.40 6.32
C GLY A 55 -0.68 14.26 5.32
N ILE A 56 0.42 13.49 5.41
CA ILE A 56 0.71 12.35 4.56
C ILE A 56 0.14 11.09 5.23
N GLU A 57 -0.94 10.57 4.67
CA GLU A 57 -1.57 9.33 5.14
C GLU A 57 -0.91 8.10 4.51
N PHE A 58 -0.78 7.02 5.28
CA PHE A 58 -0.30 5.74 4.75
C PHE A 58 -1.37 5.10 3.87
N ALA A 59 -0.92 4.56 2.73
CA ALA A 59 -1.80 3.87 1.80
C ALA A 59 -2.30 2.53 2.38
N PHE A 60 -3.61 2.42 2.57
CA PHE A 60 -4.27 1.13 2.76
C PHE A 60 -4.57 0.48 1.41
N PRO A 61 -4.77 -0.86 1.35
CA PRO A 61 -5.30 -1.48 0.15
C PRO A 61 -6.62 -0.83 -0.27
N THR A 62 -6.62 -0.19 -1.44
CA THR A 62 -7.80 0.48 -1.99
C THR A 62 -8.38 -0.31 -3.16
N GLN A 63 -9.71 -0.34 -3.25
CA GLN A 63 -10.42 -0.86 -4.41
C GLN A 63 -11.50 0.13 -4.84
N THR A 64 -11.69 0.26 -6.15
CA THR A 64 -12.82 1.01 -6.70
C THR A 64 -13.95 0.02 -6.99
N VAL A 65 -15.03 0.08 -6.21
CA VAL A 65 -16.20 -0.79 -6.40
C VAL A 65 -17.24 -0.07 -7.24
N TYR A 66 -17.66 -0.72 -8.34
CA TYR A 66 -18.72 -0.24 -9.22
C TYR A 66 -20.04 -0.90 -8.85
N LEU A 67 -21.09 -0.10 -8.63
CA LEU A 67 -22.38 -0.62 -8.18
C LEU A 67 -23.36 -0.85 -9.33
N ALA A 68 -24.19 -1.89 -9.14
CA ALA A 68 -25.45 -2.24 -9.81
C ALA A 68 -26.11 -1.13 -10.64
N ASN A 69 -26.31 -0.01 -9.94
CA ASN A 69 -27.25 1.04 -10.25
C ASN A 69 -26.56 2.41 -10.31
N ASP A 70 -25.25 2.44 -10.58
CA ASP A 70 -24.53 3.69 -10.83
C ASP A 70 -25.06 4.32 -12.13
N GLU A 71 -25.80 5.42 -12.01
CA GLU A 71 -26.39 6.13 -13.15
C GLU A 71 -25.36 6.50 -14.22
N LYS A 72 -24.11 6.77 -13.80
CA LYS A 72 -23.02 7.13 -14.71
C LYS A 72 -22.42 5.92 -15.42
N ARG A 73 -22.70 4.69 -14.96
CA ARG A 73 -22.04 3.45 -15.38
C ARG A 73 -23.03 2.27 -15.44
N GLN A 74 -24.10 2.48 -16.20
CA GLN A 74 -25.16 1.50 -16.44
C GLN A 74 -24.59 0.16 -16.94
N LEU A 75 -24.95 -0.92 -16.27
CA LEU A 75 -24.51 -2.27 -16.63
C LEU A 75 -25.30 -2.77 -17.84
N LYS A 76 -24.58 -3.04 -18.93
CA LYS A 76 -25.16 -3.64 -20.14
C LYS A 76 -25.26 -5.16 -19.97
N LEU A 77 -26.46 -5.65 -19.68
CA LEU A 77 -26.74 -7.08 -19.59
C LEU A 77 -27.05 -7.64 -20.99
N GLN A 78 -26.41 -8.74 -21.38
CA GLN A 78 -26.83 -9.56 -22.51
C GLN A 78 -27.57 -10.79 -21.98
N LEU A 79 -28.87 -10.86 -22.29
CA LEU A 79 -29.66 -12.07 -22.08
C LEU A 79 -29.27 -13.09 -23.14
N LEU A 80 -28.67 -14.20 -22.71
CA LEU A 80 -28.51 -15.38 -23.55
C LEU A 80 -29.88 -16.08 -23.58
N SER A 81 -30.57 -16.02 -24.72
CA SER A 81 -31.87 -16.64 -24.89
C SER A 81 -31.76 -18.15 -24.71
N GLY A 82 -32.35 -18.69 -23.64
CA GLY A 82 -32.72 -20.11 -23.59
C GLY A 82 -33.91 -20.34 -24.51
N GLU A 83 -33.79 -21.29 -25.43
CA GLU A 83 -34.87 -21.70 -26.33
C GLU A 83 -36.13 -22.06 -25.54
N ASN A 84 -37.17 -21.23 -25.66
CA ASN A 84 -38.51 -21.55 -25.18
C ASN A 84 -39.16 -22.49 -26.19
N ILE A 85 -39.31 -23.75 -25.79
CA ILE A 85 -40.17 -24.75 -26.45
C ILE A 85 -41.61 -24.23 -26.36
N GLN A 86 -42.20 -23.89 -27.51
CA GLN A 86 -43.63 -23.62 -27.62
C GLN A 86 -44.42 -24.82 -27.11
N LYS A 87 -45.28 -24.60 -26.11
CA LYS A 87 -46.35 -25.53 -25.74
C LYS A 87 -47.70 -24.84 -25.89
N VAL A 88 -48.47 -25.43 -26.81
CA VAL A 88 -49.93 -25.43 -27.03
C VAL A 88 -50.53 -24.16 -27.60
#